data_AF-B0DLV2-F1
#
_entry.id   AF-B0DLV2-F1
#
_cell.length_a   1.000
_cell.length_b   1.000
_cell.length_c   1.000
_cell.angle_alpha   90.00
_cell.angle_beta   90.00
_cell.angle_gamma   90.00
#
_symmetry.space_group_name_H-M   'P 1'
#
loop_
_entity.id
_entity.type
_entity.pdbx_description
1 polymer ?
#
loop_
_entity_poly.entity_id
_entity_poly.type
_entity_poly.pdbx_seq_one_letter_code
_entity_poly.pdbx_strand_id
1 'polypeptide(L)'
;MIYRRCVPRPPFEILASKTQISFEPERIDDFEGKFRFWAALRPWFQQHGYYLHLHKNKEDGTRKYSYPQTVFMGEDKFPYAHVGVDEPQEDEPSFGDDEPRDDKPAFTSQGDASGRIHFAQDSEGRHVAIKLVKGDSDEYRITRFLSERPSFVPGVVSILALLPYDGHWFLVMPRSDALDIREPNMLTNHIHTDHYTVERSLHRRQLRAAGRLTYCLFDFDLAMMLPAGMPLSAYRLPIDESVPGVPYKPWGVDEAQLDFDPFAFDVACLGISFCQNFQLL
;
A
#
# COMPACT_ATOMS: atom_id res chain seq x y z
N MET A 1 35.00 37.43 22.86
CA MET A 1 34.40 38.06 21.67
C MET A 1 34.83 37.24 20.46
N ILE A 2 34.02 36.26 20.05
CA ILE A 2 34.35 35.32 18.97
C ILE A 2 33.30 35.52 17.87
N TYR A 3 33.71 36.11 16.76
CA TYR A 3 32.89 36.23 15.55
C TYR A 3 32.74 34.84 14.92
N ARG A 4 31.54 34.24 14.98
CA ARG A 4 31.16 33.13 14.10
C ARG A 4 30.77 33.70 12.74
N ARG A 5 31.53 33.36 11.71
CA ARG A 5 31.16 33.60 10.30
C ARG A 5 29.88 32.82 9.99
N CYS A 6 28.82 33.53 9.65
CA CYS A 6 27.66 32.97 8.97
C CYS A 6 28.11 32.46 7.59
N VAL A 7 27.97 31.16 7.36
CA VAL A 7 28.01 30.60 6.01
C VAL A 7 26.64 30.89 5.37
N PRO A 8 26.59 31.52 4.18
CA PRO A 8 25.31 31.78 3.52
C PRO A 8 24.69 30.44 3.08
N ARG A 9 23.43 30.21 3.44
CA ARG A 9 22.63 29.13 2.86
C ARG A 9 22.41 29.43 1.38
N PRO A 10 22.47 28.45 0.47
CA PRO A 10 22.06 28.68 -0.91
C PRO A 10 20.55 28.98 -0.96
N PRO A 11 20.09 29.82 -1.91
CA PRO A 11 18.68 30.13 -2.06
C PRO A 11 18.00 28.96 -2.75
N PHE A 12 17.27 28.16 -1.99
CA PHE A 12 16.17 27.38 -2.56
C PHE A 12 14.87 28.04 -2.12
N GLU A 13 14.60 29.19 -2.72
CA GLU A 13 13.22 29.65 -2.92
C GLU A 13 12.63 28.78 -4.04
N ILE A 14 11.95 27.70 -3.66
CA ILE A 14 10.84 27.21 -4.46
C ILE A 14 9.58 27.71 -3.76
N LEU A 15 9.06 28.83 -4.27
CA LEU A 15 7.66 29.20 -4.15
C LEU A 15 6.82 28.07 -4.78
N ALA A 16 6.31 27.18 -3.95
CA ALA A 16 4.97 26.67 -4.13
C ALA A 16 4.19 27.11 -2.90
N SER A 17 2.99 27.65 -3.12
CA SER A 17 1.96 27.86 -2.11
C SER A 17 2.00 26.73 -1.07
N LYS A 18 1.65 27.03 0.19
CA LYS A 18 1.27 26.02 1.17
C LYS A 18 0.11 25.20 0.60
N THR A 19 0.43 24.22 -0.23
CA THR A 19 -0.53 23.30 -0.81
C THR A 19 -0.84 22.40 0.36
N GLN A 20 -1.97 22.64 1.01
CA GLN A 20 -2.53 21.68 1.95
C GLN A 20 -2.66 20.37 1.15
N ILE A 21 -1.78 19.41 1.44
CA ILE A 21 -1.74 18.14 0.73
C ILE A 21 -2.93 17.31 1.22
N SER A 22 -4.13 17.64 0.74
CA SER A 22 -5.34 16.86 0.97
C SER A 22 -5.52 15.90 -0.18
N PHE A 23 -5.03 14.66 -0.02
CA PHE A 23 -5.51 13.52 -0.80
C PHE A 23 -6.88 13.06 -0.27
N GLU A 24 -7.78 14.02 0.01
CA GLU A 24 -9.12 13.75 0.52
C GLU A 24 -9.83 12.81 -0.47
N PRO A 25 -10.54 11.79 0.04
CA PRO A 25 -11.21 10.80 -0.81
C PRO A 25 -12.24 11.41 -1.77
N GLU A 26 -12.68 12.65 -1.55
CA GLU A 26 -13.66 13.34 -2.41
C GLU A 26 -13.09 13.93 -3.71
N ARG A 27 -11.76 14.03 -3.87
CA ARG A 27 -11.10 14.48 -5.12
C ARG A 27 -10.38 13.34 -5.83
N ILE A 28 -11.16 12.34 -6.23
CA ILE A 28 -10.68 11.18 -7.00
C ILE A 28 -10.09 11.62 -8.35
N ASP A 29 -10.57 12.73 -8.92
CA ASP A 29 -10.38 13.04 -10.35
C ASP A 29 -9.05 13.73 -10.73
N ASP A 30 -8.26 14.27 -9.78
CA ASP A 30 -7.00 14.96 -10.12
C ASP A 30 -5.81 14.00 -10.20
N PHE A 31 -5.88 13.02 -11.09
CA PHE A 31 -4.78 12.08 -11.32
C PHE A 31 -3.48 12.79 -11.73
N GLU A 32 -3.58 13.77 -12.65
CA GLU A 32 -2.42 14.50 -13.17
C GLU A 32 -1.69 15.31 -12.08
N GLY A 33 -2.42 16.01 -11.21
CA GLY A 33 -1.85 16.72 -10.08
C GLY A 33 -1.14 15.78 -9.10
N LYS A 34 -1.74 14.62 -8.81
CA LYS A 34 -1.13 13.58 -7.96
C LYS A 34 0.18 13.05 -8.58
N PHE A 35 0.21 12.79 -9.89
CA PHE A 35 1.45 12.37 -10.58
C PHE A 35 2.53 13.45 -10.53
N ARG A 36 2.17 14.72 -10.77
CA ARG A 36 3.11 15.85 -10.70
C ARG A 36 3.68 16.03 -9.30
N PHE A 37 2.86 15.85 -8.26
CA PHE A 37 3.31 15.86 -6.87
C PHE A 37 4.42 14.83 -6.64
N TRP A 38 4.18 13.56 -6.98
CA TRP A 38 5.20 12.51 -6.80
C TRP A 38 6.44 12.74 -7.67
N ALA A 39 6.26 13.17 -8.91
CA ALA A 39 7.38 13.47 -9.80
C ALA A 39 8.26 14.61 -9.26
N ALA A 40 7.66 15.65 -8.66
CA ALA A 40 8.39 16.77 -8.07
C ALA A 40 9.21 16.36 -6.83
N LEU A 41 8.80 15.31 -6.13
CA LEU A 41 9.49 14.80 -4.94
C LEU A 41 10.66 13.85 -5.25
N ARG A 42 10.88 13.47 -6.52
CA ARG A 42 11.98 12.56 -6.90
C ARG A 42 13.35 12.96 -6.32
N PRO A 43 13.81 14.23 -6.43
CA PRO A 43 15.10 14.61 -5.86
C PRO A 43 15.13 14.48 -4.34
N TRP A 44 14.01 14.74 -3.65
CA TRP A 44 13.90 14.61 -2.20
C TRP A 44 13.98 13.14 -1.77
N PHE A 45 13.25 12.24 -2.44
CA PHE A 45 13.33 10.80 -2.15
C PHE A 45 14.72 10.22 -2.44
N GLN A 46 15.36 10.68 -3.51
CA GLN A 46 16.72 10.24 -3.85
C GLN A 46 17.72 10.62 -2.75
N GLN A 47 17.58 11.80 -2.13
CA GLN A 47 18.40 12.20 -0.98
C GLN A 47 18.17 11.31 0.25
N HIS A 48 17.00 10.67 0.35
CA HIS A 48 16.65 9.73 1.42
C HIS A 48 16.91 8.26 1.03
N GLY A 49 17.57 8.01 -0.11
CA GLY A 49 17.94 6.66 -0.54
C GLY A 49 16.83 5.89 -1.28
N TYR A 50 15.79 6.59 -1.75
CA TYR A 50 14.68 5.99 -2.49
C TYR A 50 14.57 6.54 -3.92
N TYR A 51 14.42 5.64 -4.88
CA TYR A 51 14.31 5.92 -6.31
C TYR A 51 12.88 5.62 -6.76
N LEU A 52 12.05 6.65 -6.90
CA LEU A 52 10.65 6.48 -7.29
C LEU A 52 10.55 5.83 -8.68
N HIS A 53 9.55 4.96 -8.84
CA HIS A 53 9.22 4.39 -10.14
C HIS A 53 8.93 5.48 -11.19
N LEU A 54 9.24 5.17 -12.43
CA LEU A 54 8.91 5.98 -13.59
C LEU A 54 7.47 5.74 -14.01
N HIS A 55 6.88 6.71 -14.71
CA HIS A 55 5.53 6.59 -15.26
C HIS A 55 5.59 6.62 -16.78
N LYS A 56 4.75 5.82 -17.43
CA LYS A 56 4.51 5.87 -18.88
C LYS A 56 3.01 5.89 -19.14
N ASN A 57 2.60 6.74 -20.07
CA ASN A 57 1.26 6.70 -20.63
C ASN A 57 1.20 5.55 -21.64
N LYS A 58 0.10 4.78 -21.65
CA LYS A 58 -0.24 3.97 -22.82
C LYS A 58 -0.39 4.87 -24.05
N GLU A 59 -0.15 4.31 -25.23
CA GLU A 59 -0.23 5.03 -26.51
C GLU A 59 -1.62 5.62 -26.78
N ASP A 60 -2.66 5.00 -26.23
CA ASP A 60 -4.05 5.46 -26.30
C ASP A 60 -4.37 6.62 -25.33
N GLY A 61 -3.43 7.01 -24.48
CA GLY A 61 -3.57 8.06 -23.47
C GLY A 61 -4.47 7.70 -22.29
N THR A 62 -5.02 6.48 -22.21
CA THR A 62 -6.08 6.12 -21.26
C THR A 62 -5.56 5.59 -19.92
N ARG A 63 -4.38 4.96 -19.91
CA ARG A 63 -3.83 4.29 -18.71
C ARG A 63 -2.37 4.68 -18.45
N LYS A 64 -2.09 5.05 -17.21
CA LYS A 64 -0.75 5.27 -16.69
C LYS A 64 -0.30 4.07 -15.87
N TYR A 65 0.91 3.61 -16.10
CA TYR A 65 1.53 2.59 -15.27
C TYR A 65 2.87 3.07 -14.73
N SER A 66 3.23 2.54 -13.56
CA SER A 66 4.52 2.78 -12.93
C SER A 66 5.46 1.59 -13.13
N TYR A 67 6.75 1.83 -13.38
CA TYR A 67 7.76 0.80 -13.59
C TYR A 67 9.10 1.18 -12.94
N PRO A 68 9.92 0.20 -12.51
CA PRO A 68 11.20 0.50 -11.88
C PRO A 68 12.21 1.04 -12.90
N GLN A 69 13.11 1.89 -12.44
CA GLN A 69 14.19 2.42 -13.28
C GLN A 69 15.29 1.37 -13.52
N THR A 70 15.46 0.42 -12.59
CA THR A 70 16.50 -0.61 -12.65
C THR A 70 15.93 -1.98 -12.32
N VAL A 71 16.52 -3.03 -12.87
CA VAL A 71 16.16 -4.41 -12.54
C VAL A 71 16.85 -4.79 -11.23
N PHE A 72 16.08 -5.31 -10.27
CA PHE A 72 16.64 -5.90 -9.07
C PHE A 72 17.20 -7.29 -9.37
N MET A 73 18.47 -7.52 -9.03
CA MET A 73 19.20 -8.78 -9.28
C MET A 73 19.61 -9.50 -7.99
N GLY A 74 19.13 -9.03 -6.83
CA GLY A 74 19.45 -9.59 -5.53
C GLY A 74 18.52 -10.72 -5.11
N GLU A 75 18.77 -11.29 -3.94
CA GLU A 75 17.86 -12.27 -3.31
C GLU A 75 16.76 -11.55 -2.52
N ASP A 76 15.53 -12.02 -2.67
CA ASP A 76 14.41 -11.58 -1.84
C ASP A 76 14.57 -12.13 -0.43
N LYS A 77 14.83 -11.21 0.51
CA LYS A 77 14.89 -11.51 1.94
C LYS A 77 13.72 -10.84 2.62
N PHE A 78 13.10 -11.56 3.56
CA PHE A 78 12.10 -10.98 4.44
C PHE A 78 12.63 -9.65 5.04
N PRO A 79 11.84 -8.55 5.04
CA PRO A 79 10.40 -8.48 4.77
C PRO A 79 10.00 -8.20 3.31
N TYR A 80 10.94 -8.25 2.36
CA TYR A 80 10.65 -8.01 0.95
C TYR A 80 9.94 -9.18 0.29
N ALA A 81 9.06 -8.87 -0.67
CA ALA A 81 8.28 -9.87 -1.38
C ALA A 81 9.15 -10.72 -2.31
N HIS A 82 8.72 -11.97 -2.49
CA HIS A 82 9.25 -12.86 -3.51
C HIS A 82 8.85 -12.38 -4.91
N VAL A 83 9.82 -12.32 -5.81
CA VAL A 83 9.62 -12.03 -7.22
C VAL A 83 9.62 -13.36 -7.97
N GLY A 84 8.51 -13.66 -8.63
CA GLY A 84 8.36 -14.88 -9.42
C GLY A 84 7.63 -14.62 -10.73
N VAL A 85 8.06 -15.32 -11.76
CA VAL A 85 7.31 -15.52 -13.00
C VAL A 85 6.88 -16.99 -13.00
N ASP A 86 5.65 -17.28 -13.41
CA ASP A 86 5.36 -18.65 -13.81
C ASP A 86 6.13 -18.92 -15.11
N GLU A 87 6.91 -20.00 -15.15
CA GLU A 87 7.43 -20.47 -16.44
C GLU A 87 6.21 -20.73 -17.34
N PRO A 88 6.22 -20.25 -18.60
CA PRO A 88 5.10 -20.49 -19.50
C PRO A 88 4.92 -22.01 -19.64
N GLN A 89 3.80 -22.50 -19.12
CA GLN A 89 3.41 -23.90 -19.30
C GLN A 89 3.08 -24.09 -20.78
N GLU A 90 3.85 -24.93 -21.48
CA GLU A 90 3.73 -25.13 -22.94
C GLU A 90 2.34 -25.61 -23.39
N ASP A 91 1.49 -26.06 -22.44
CA ASP A 91 0.23 -26.75 -22.69
C ASP A 91 -1.04 -26.06 -22.16
N GLU A 92 -0.96 -24.86 -21.56
CA GLU A 92 -2.16 -24.14 -21.09
C GLU A 92 -2.77 -23.28 -22.23
N PRO A 93 -4.03 -23.52 -22.64
CA PRO A 93 -4.68 -22.69 -23.64
C PRO A 93 -4.82 -21.26 -23.11
N SER A 94 -4.27 -20.30 -23.86
CA SER A 94 -4.45 -18.86 -23.62
C SER A 94 -5.95 -18.51 -23.68
N PHE A 95 -6.61 -18.50 -22.53
CA PHE A 95 -7.99 -18.03 -22.40
C PHE A 95 -7.96 -16.57 -21.97
N GLY A 96 -8.10 -15.67 -22.94
CA GLY A 96 -8.16 -14.23 -22.77
C GLY A 96 -7.72 -13.57 -24.06
N ASP A 97 -8.46 -12.55 -24.48
CA ASP A 97 -8.34 -11.89 -25.78
C ASP A 97 -6.90 -11.64 -26.22
N ASP A 98 -6.66 -11.80 -27.52
CA ASP A 98 -5.41 -11.58 -28.26
C ASP A 98 -4.86 -10.13 -28.16
N GLU A 99 -4.70 -9.57 -26.96
CA GLU A 99 -3.72 -8.51 -26.77
C GLU A 99 -2.34 -9.19 -26.69
N PRO A 100 -1.42 -8.93 -27.64
CA PRO A 100 -0.06 -9.42 -27.52
C PRO A 100 0.47 -9.01 -26.15
N ARG A 101 1.25 -9.89 -25.49
CA ARG A 101 1.97 -9.58 -24.24
C ARG A 101 2.53 -8.16 -24.35
N ASP A 102 1.81 -7.20 -23.77
CA ASP A 102 2.10 -5.78 -23.90
C ASP A 102 3.57 -5.64 -23.48
N ASP A 103 4.37 -4.83 -24.16
CA ASP A 103 5.81 -4.61 -23.93
C ASP A 103 6.13 -3.96 -22.56
N LYS A 104 5.19 -4.10 -21.61
CA LYS A 104 5.21 -3.60 -20.25
C LYS A 104 6.42 -4.17 -19.52
N PRO A 105 7.25 -3.30 -18.93
CA PRO A 105 8.33 -3.74 -18.06
C PRO A 105 7.81 -4.62 -16.90
N ALA A 106 8.64 -5.54 -16.41
CA ALA A 106 8.34 -6.25 -15.17
C ALA A 106 8.05 -5.24 -14.03
N PHE A 107 7.22 -5.66 -13.07
CA PHE A 107 6.78 -4.82 -11.94
C PHE A 107 5.95 -3.59 -12.33
N THR A 108 5.39 -3.58 -13.54
CA THR A 108 4.36 -2.63 -13.92
C THR A 108 3.21 -2.70 -12.91
N SER A 109 2.80 -1.55 -12.38
CA SER A 109 1.59 -1.45 -11.58
C SER A 109 0.64 -0.44 -12.21
N GLN A 110 -0.66 -0.72 -12.16
CA GLN A 110 -1.64 0.36 -12.30
C GLN A 110 -1.48 1.27 -11.08
N GLY A 111 -1.52 2.59 -11.30
CA GLY A 111 -1.43 3.55 -10.20
C GLY A 111 -2.57 3.33 -9.19
N ASP A 112 -2.31 3.59 -7.92
CA ASP A 112 -3.36 3.65 -6.90
C ASP A 112 -4.39 4.73 -7.28
N ALA A 113 -5.67 4.37 -7.30
CA ALA A 113 -6.76 5.27 -7.66
C ALA A 113 -6.84 6.49 -6.70
N SER A 114 -6.43 6.31 -5.44
CA SER A 114 -6.36 7.42 -4.49
C SER A 114 -5.15 8.34 -4.76
N GLY A 115 -4.10 7.80 -5.38
CA GLY A 115 -2.79 8.42 -5.61
C GLY A 115 -1.97 8.68 -4.35
N ARG A 116 -2.36 8.10 -3.21
CA ARG A 116 -1.65 8.18 -1.94
C ARG A 116 -0.46 7.23 -1.88
N ILE A 117 -0.45 6.18 -2.71
CA ILE A 117 0.62 5.19 -2.77
C ILE A 117 1.44 5.33 -4.05
N HIS A 118 2.76 5.27 -3.92
CA HIS A 118 3.69 5.22 -5.03
C HIS A 118 4.78 4.17 -4.78
N PHE A 119 5.21 3.46 -5.83
CA PHE A 119 6.28 2.48 -5.74
C PHE A 119 7.67 3.10 -5.96
N ALA A 120 8.68 2.51 -5.34
CA ALA A 120 10.08 2.94 -5.47
C ALA A 120 11.03 1.74 -5.31
N GLN A 121 12.31 1.98 -5.53
CA GLN A 121 13.40 1.11 -5.12
C GLN A 121 14.22 1.80 -4.03
N ASP A 122 14.74 1.05 -3.07
CA ASP A 122 15.74 1.58 -2.14
C ASP A 122 17.15 1.60 -2.77
N SER A 123 18.17 1.98 -1.98
CA SER A 123 19.57 2.03 -2.41
C SER A 123 20.18 0.68 -2.79
N GLU A 124 19.56 -0.43 -2.39
CA GLU A 124 19.96 -1.79 -2.76
C GLU A 124 19.17 -2.31 -3.98
N GLY A 125 18.25 -1.50 -4.51
CA GLY A 125 17.38 -1.87 -5.63
C GLY A 125 16.12 -2.63 -5.22
N ARG A 126 15.89 -2.86 -3.92
CA ARG A 126 14.72 -3.62 -3.43
C ARG A 126 13.45 -2.81 -3.59
N HIS A 127 12.35 -3.46 -3.99
CA HIS A 127 11.10 -2.76 -4.24
C HIS A 127 10.37 -2.40 -2.94
N VAL A 128 9.93 -1.15 -2.86
CA VAL A 128 9.16 -0.59 -1.74
C VAL A 128 7.88 0.09 -2.24
N ALA A 129 6.88 0.16 -1.37
CA ALA A 129 5.71 1.01 -1.49
C ALA A 129 5.83 2.17 -0.52
N ILE A 130 5.46 3.37 -0.97
CA ILE A 130 5.50 4.60 -0.20
C ILE A 130 4.08 5.15 -0.14
N LYS A 131 3.49 5.19 1.05
CA LYS A 131 2.16 5.77 1.30
C LYS A 131 2.34 7.13 1.97
N LEU A 132 1.61 8.15 1.50
CA LEU A 132 1.50 9.43 2.21
C LEU A 132 0.42 9.34 3.29
N VAL A 133 0.76 9.75 4.51
CA VAL A 133 -0.11 9.71 5.69
C VAL A 133 -0.15 11.10 6.33
N LYS A 134 -1.35 11.55 6.75
CA LYS A 134 -1.53 12.83 7.46
C LYS A 134 -0.93 12.78 8.86
N GLY A 135 -0.23 13.84 9.28
CA GLY A 135 0.22 13.98 10.66
C GLY A 135 -0.96 14.00 11.63
N ASP A 136 -0.76 13.45 12.83
CA ASP A 136 -1.76 13.35 13.88
C ASP A 136 -3.05 12.56 13.52
N SER A 137 -3.07 11.82 12.41
CA SER A 137 -4.11 10.84 12.14
C SER A 137 -3.94 9.58 13.00
N ASP A 138 -4.99 8.77 13.13
CA ASP A 138 -4.87 7.46 13.78
C ASP A 138 -4.00 6.50 12.97
N GLU A 139 -4.06 6.52 11.64
CA GLU A 139 -3.14 5.77 10.80
C GLU A 139 -1.68 6.11 11.13
N TYR A 140 -1.34 7.40 11.29
CA TYR A 140 0.00 7.80 11.70
C TYR A 140 0.37 7.29 13.10
N ARG A 141 -0.54 7.38 14.07
CA ARG A 141 -0.29 6.89 15.43
C ARG A 141 -0.07 5.38 15.46
N ILE A 142 -0.90 4.63 14.74
CA ILE A 142 -0.83 3.17 14.62
C ILE A 142 0.48 2.76 13.94
N THR A 143 0.80 3.36 12.78
CA THR A 143 2.02 3.04 12.04
C THR A 143 3.27 3.41 12.82
N ARG A 144 3.27 4.56 13.51
CA ARG A 144 4.36 4.91 14.42
C ARG A 144 4.52 3.88 15.54
N PHE A 145 3.42 3.52 16.20
CA PHE A 145 3.43 2.50 17.26
C PHE A 145 3.92 1.13 16.79
N LEU A 146 3.59 0.74 15.57
CA LEU A 146 4.10 -0.47 14.93
C LEU A 146 5.60 -0.36 14.59
N SER A 147 6.05 0.80 14.12
CA SER A 147 7.46 1.03 13.74
C SER A 147 8.43 1.05 14.92
N GLU A 148 7.96 1.43 16.10
CA GLU A 148 8.77 1.50 17.33
C GLU A 148 8.97 0.12 17.97
N ARG A 149 8.32 -0.93 17.44
CA ARG A 149 8.45 -2.29 17.96
C ARG A 149 9.67 -3.00 17.37
N PRO A 150 10.49 -3.67 18.20
CA PRO A 150 11.72 -4.32 17.75
C PRO A 150 11.50 -5.63 16.97
N SER A 151 10.27 -5.96 16.57
CA SER A 151 9.93 -7.23 15.92
C SER A 151 8.85 -7.07 14.87
N PHE A 152 8.94 -7.91 13.83
CA PHE A 152 7.83 -8.21 12.93
C PHE A 152 6.56 -8.51 13.74
N VAL A 153 5.44 -7.87 13.35
CA VAL A 153 4.11 -8.23 13.83
C VAL A 153 3.51 -9.15 12.78
N PRO A 154 3.38 -10.46 13.05
CA PRO A 154 2.77 -11.39 12.12
C PRO A 154 1.39 -10.91 11.67
N GLY A 155 1.15 -10.94 10.37
CA GLY A 155 -0.12 -10.49 9.81
C GLY A 155 -0.25 -8.98 9.62
N VAL A 156 0.80 -8.18 9.86
CA VAL A 156 0.81 -6.73 9.62
C VAL A 156 2.00 -6.35 8.74
N VAL A 157 1.78 -5.43 7.80
CA VAL A 157 2.83 -4.97 6.89
C VAL A 157 4.00 -4.38 7.67
N SER A 158 5.23 -4.73 7.25
CA SER A 158 6.43 -4.21 7.90
C SER A 158 6.65 -2.75 7.55
N ILE A 159 7.02 -1.96 8.56
CA ILE A 159 7.32 -0.53 8.41
C ILE A 159 8.83 -0.38 8.35
N LEU A 160 9.35 -0.01 7.18
CA LEU A 160 10.79 0.12 6.94
C LEU A 160 11.30 1.49 7.37
N ALA A 161 10.51 2.54 7.12
CA ALA A 161 10.83 3.91 7.51
C ALA A 161 9.57 4.78 7.61
N LEU A 162 9.65 5.81 8.44
CA LEU A 162 8.70 6.91 8.52
C LEU A 162 9.46 8.21 8.26
N LEU A 163 9.18 8.87 7.13
CA LEU A 163 9.88 10.09 6.73
C LEU A 163 8.97 11.31 6.90
N PRO A 164 9.32 12.29 7.75
CA PRO A 164 8.49 13.48 7.95
C PRO A 164 8.53 14.41 6.73
N TYR A 165 7.37 14.96 6.35
CA TYR A 165 7.26 15.91 5.25
C TYR A 165 6.04 16.83 5.41
N ASP A 166 6.28 18.12 5.68
CA ASP A 166 5.26 19.19 5.71
C ASP A 166 3.93 18.83 6.41
N GLY A 167 4.00 18.47 7.69
CA GLY A 167 2.82 18.08 8.48
C GLY A 167 2.23 16.71 8.10
N HIS A 168 2.88 15.98 7.20
CA HIS A 168 2.57 14.63 6.78
C HIS A 168 3.78 13.72 7.01
N TRP A 169 3.60 12.44 6.72
CA TRP A 169 4.61 11.41 6.81
C TRP A 169 4.55 10.49 5.60
N PHE A 170 5.71 10.13 5.06
CA PHE A 170 5.83 9.03 4.11
C PHE A 170 6.12 7.75 4.86
N LEU A 171 5.17 6.83 4.77
CA LEU A 171 5.28 5.47 5.26
C LEU A 171 5.92 4.61 4.18
N VAL A 172 7.12 4.09 4.45
CA VAL A 172 7.84 3.19 3.55
C VAL A 172 7.63 1.75 4.02
N MET A 173 7.17 0.90 3.10
CA MET A 173 6.86 -0.51 3.33
C MET A 173 7.50 -1.35 2.22
N PRO A 174 7.75 -2.65 2.42
CA PRO A 174 8.10 -3.53 1.31
C PRO A 174 7.00 -3.49 0.26
N ARG A 175 7.37 -3.48 -1.02
CA ARG A 175 6.37 -3.69 -2.07
C ARG A 175 5.85 -5.12 -1.93
N SER A 176 4.54 -5.26 -1.97
CA SER A 176 3.81 -6.51 -1.89
C SER A 176 2.58 -6.35 -2.77
N ASP A 177 2.13 -7.42 -3.40
CA ASP A 177 0.92 -7.34 -4.21
C ASP A 177 -0.31 -7.70 -3.37
N ALA A 178 -1.41 -7.01 -3.68
CA ALA A 178 -2.72 -7.37 -3.16
C ALA A 178 -3.02 -8.84 -3.46
N LEU A 179 -3.69 -9.49 -2.51
CA LEU A 179 -4.07 -10.89 -2.63
C LEU A 179 -4.89 -11.17 -3.88
N ASP A 180 -5.75 -10.22 -4.19
CA ASP A 180 -6.69 -10.14 -5.29
C ASP A 180 -7.29 -8.72 -5.22
N ILE A 181 -7.87 -8.20 -6.30
CA ILE A 181 -8.55 -6.89 -6.32
C ILE A 181 -9.77 -6.87 -5.37
N ARG A 182 -10.17 -8.04 -4.85
CA ARG A 182 -11.38 -8.26 -4.03
C ARG A 182 -11.19 -7.97 -2.53
N GLU A 183 -10.00 -8.12 -1.96
CA GLU A 183 -9.72 -7.78 -0.55
C GLU A 183 -8.72 -6.61 -0.47
N PRO A 184 -9.19 -5.35 -0.48
CA PRO A 184 -8.34 -4.18 -0.73
C PRO A 184 -7.25 -3.96 0.33
N ASN A 185 -7.37 -4.54 1.52
CA ASN A 185 -6.50 -4.27 2.67
C ASN A 185 -5.60 -5.46 3.07
N MET A 186 -5.51 -6.50 2.22
CA MET A 186 -4.62 -7.64 2.46
C MET A 186 -3.58 -7.81 1.34
N LEU A 187 -2.31 -7.88 1.73
CA LEU A 187 -1.18 -8.08 0.82
C LEU A 187 -0.55 -9.46 1.02
N THR A 188 0.20 -9.90 0.01
CA THR A 188 1.13 -11.03 0.13
C THR A 188 2.56 -10.63 -0.17
N ASN A 189 3.51 -11.31 0.45
CA ASN A 189 4.93 -11.21 0.11
C ASN A 189 5.27 -11.92 -1.23
N HIS A 190 4.45 -11.71 -2.27
CA HIS A 190 4.70 -12.20 -3.62
C HIS A 190 4.25 -11.15 -4.64
N ILE A 191 5.18 -10.71 -5.49
CA ILE A 191 4.88 -9.79 -6.59
C ILE A 191 4.79 -10.57 -7.90
N HIS A 192 3.64 -10.48 -8.57
CA HIS A 192 3.45 -11.09 -9.88
C HIS A 192 3.88 -10.10 -10.97
N THR A 193 4.69 -10.56 -11.93
CA THR A 193 5.19 -9.68 -13.00
C THR A 193 4.22 -9.56 -14.19
N ASP A 194 3.18 -10.38 -14.25
CA ASP A 194 2.14 -10.37 -15.29
C ASP A 194 0.74 -10.05 -14.70
N HIS A 195 -0.11 -9.32 -15.40
CA HIS A 195 -1.34 -8.76 -14.83
C HIS A 195 -2.52 -9.73 -14.75
N TYR A 196 -2.40 -10.95 -15.31
CA TYR A 196 -3.60 -11.65 -15.76
C TYR A 196 -4.10 -12.83 -14.93
N THR A 197 -3.37 -13.49 -14.02
CA THR A 197 -3.99 -14.48 -13.11
C THR A 197 -3.20 -14.79 -11.85
N VAL A 198 -3.36 -13.96 -10.83
CA VAL A 198 -2.73 -14.16 -9.50
C VAL A 198 -3.14 -15.49 -8.84
N GLU A 199 -4.38 -15.97 -9.05
CA GLU A 199 -4.89 -17.24 -8.52
C GLU A 199 -4.30 -18.50 -9.20
N ARG A 200 -3.80 -18.33 -10.43
CA ARG A 200 -3.18 -19.42 -11.20
C ARG A 200 -1.68 -19.51 -10.99
N SER A 201 -1.08 -18.56 -10.27
CA SER A 201 0.36 -18.56 -10.11
C SER A 201 0.86 -19.82 -9.41
N LEU A 202 1.54 -20.67 -10.19
CA LEU A 202 2.21 -21.88 -9.73
C LEU A 202 3.26 -21.48 -8.70
N HIS A 203 3.99 -20.40 -8.92
CA HIS A 203 4.97 -19.89 -7.97
C HIS A 203 4.33 -19.53 -6.63
N ARG A 204 3.22 -18.78 -6.62
CA ARG A 204 2.49 -18.47 -5.38
C ARG A 204 1.99 -19.73 -4.67
N ARG A 205 1.51 -20.74 -5.41
CA ARG A 205 1.11 -22.05 -4.84
C ARG A 205 2.29 -22.79 -4.23
N GLN A 206 3.45 -22.78 -4.87
CA GLN A 206 4.68 -23.38 -4.35
C GLN A 206 5.17 -22.67 -3.09
N LEU A 207 5.17 -21.33 -3.07
CA LEU A 207 5.47 -20.55 -1.86
C LEU A 207 4.52 -20.89 -0.72
N ARG A 208 3.22 -21.05 -1.01
CA ARG A 208 2.22 -21.48 -0.02
C ARG A 208 2.49 -22.88 0.49
N ALA A 209 2.71 -23.85 -0.40
CA ALA A 209 2.99 -25.25 -0.05
C ALA A 209 4.29 -25.39 0.77
N ALA A 210 5.29 -24.54 0.51
CA ALA A 210 6.53 -24.49 1.26
C ALA A 210 6.45 -23.69 2.58
N GLY A 211 5.30 -23.10 2.92
CA GLY A 211 5.14 -22.25 4.11
C GLY A 211 5.90 -20.92 4.05
N ARG A 212 6.24 -20.45 2.84
CA ARG A 212 7.01 -19.21 2.59
C ARG A 212 6.15 -18.02 2.18
N LEU A 213 4.90 -18.27 1.80
CA LEU A 213 3.93 -17.22 1.51
C LEU A 213 3.37 -16.66 2.81
N THR A 214 3.50 -15.35 3.01
CA THR A 214 2.97 -14.61 4.16
C THR A 214 1.92 -13.62 3.71
N TYR A 215 0.96 -13.38 4.59
CA TYR A 215 -0.18 -12.49 4.39
C TYR A 215 -0.06 -11.36 5.41
N CYS A 216 -0.41 -10.13 5.02
CA CYS A 216 -0.42 -9.02 5.96
C CYS A 216 -1.52 -8.00 5.67
N LEU A 217 -2.04 -7.43 6.76
CA LEU A 217 -2.89 -6.26 6.74
C LEU A 217 -2.06 -5.00 6.48
N PHE A 218 -2.63 -4.11 5.68
CA PHE A 218 -2.17 -2.74 5.49
C PHE A 218 -3.38 -1.81 5.43
N ASP A 219 -3.12 -0.52 5.23
CA ASP A 219 -4.14 0.52 5.09
C ASP A 219 -4.97 0.74 6.37
N PHE A 220 -4.41 1.54 7.28
CA PHE A 220 -5.00 1.82 8.59
C PHE A 220 -5.82 3.12 8.59
N ASP A 221 -6.23 3.61 7.41
CA ASP A 221 -6.95 4.88 7.23
C ASP A 221 -8.24 4.97 8.08
N LEU A 222 -8.93 3.84 8.28
CA LEU A 222 -10.14 3.72 9.11
C LEU A 222 -9.90 3.02 10.46
N ALA A 223 -8.66 2.63 10.74
CA ALA A 223 -8.34 1.99 12.02
C ALA A 223 -8.17 3.05 13.11
N MET A 224 -8.47 2.66 14.35
CA MET A 224 -8.36 3.54 15.51
C MET A 224 -7.61 2.89 16.67
N MET A 225 -7.03 3.73 17.52
CA MET A 225 -6.43 3.28 18.77
C MET A 225 -7.44 3.43 19.90
N LEU A 226 -8.00 2.31 20.37
CA LEU A 226 -8.88 2.31 21.54
C LEU A 226 -8.07 2.68 22.80
N PRO A 227 -8.67 3.41 23.76
CA PRO A 227 -8.04 3.70 25.05
C PRO A 227 -7.53 2.44 25.76
N ALA A 228 -6.50 2.58 26.59
CA ALA A 228 -6.06 1.49 27.44
C ALA A 228 -6.95 1.38 28.68
N GLY A 229 -7.08 0.17 29.24
CA GLY A 229 -7.64 -0.04 30.58
C GLY A 229 -9.07 -0.55 30.66
N MET A 230 -9.77 -0.72 29.53
CA MET A 230 -11.06 -1.41 29.47
C MET A 230 -10.96 -2.69 28.61
N PRO A 231 -11.75 -3.73 28.91
CA PRO A 231 -11.82 -4.91 28.04
C PRO A 231 -12.39 -4.54 26.67
N LEU A 232 -11.90 -5.19 25.61
CA LEU A 232 -12.33 -4.92 24.22
C LEU A 232 -13.85 -4.96 24.06
N SER A 233 -14.51 -5.94 24.70
CA SER A 233 -15.95 -6.14 24.66
C SER A 233 -16.78 -5.04 25.33
N ALA A 234 -16.16 -4.11 26.05
CA ALA A 234 -16.83 -2.96 26.66
C ALA A 234 -16.81 -1.71 25.76
N TYR A 235 -16.03 -1.69 24.69
CA TYR A 235 -16.00 -0.55 23.77
C TYR A 235 -17.25 -0.52 22.90
N ARG A 236 -17.83 0.67 22.76
CA ARG A 236 -18.97 0.92 21.90
C ARG A 236 -18.68 2.15 21.05
N LEU A 237 -18.95 2.05 19.76
CA LEU A 237 -18.88 3.16 18.81
C LEU A 237 -20.27 3.46 18.25
N PRO A 238 -20.60 4.73 17.97
CA PRO A 238 -21.82 5.07 17.26
C PRO A 238 -21.91 4.33 15.93
N ILE A 239 -23.11 3.91 15.55
CA ILE A 239 -23.33 3.10 14.35
C ILE A 239 -22.86 3.80 13.06
N ASP A 240 -22.89 5.12 13.02
CA ASP A 240 -22.42 5.91 11.88
C ASP A 240 -20.91 5.71 11.60
N GLU A 241 -20.12 5.36 12.61
CA GLU A 241 -18.68 5.02 12.46
C GLU A 241 -18.48 3.71 11.67
N SER A 242 -19.51 2.90 11.50
CA SER A 242 -19.46 1.69 10.67
C SER A 242 -19.73 1.99 9.19
N VAL A 243 -20.16 3.20 8.81
CA VAL A 243 -20.57 3.57 7.44
C VAL A 243 -19.39 3.68 6.46
N PRO A 244 -18.21 4.19 6.82
CA PRO A 244 -17.03 4.13 5.96
C PRO A 244 -16.53 2.68 5.74
N GLY A 245 -15.79 2.43 4.65
CA GLY A 245 -15.05 1.17 4.45
C GLY A 245 -15.72 0.15 3.50
N VAL A 246 -15.77 -1.12 3.93
CA VAL A 246 -16.11 -2.26 3.06
C VAL A 246 -17.57 -2.26 2.58
N PRO A 247 -17.86 -2.66 1.33
CA PRO A 247 -19.22 -2.67 0.80
C PRO A 247 -20.12 -3.75 1.42
N TYR A 248 -19.54 -4.84 1.93
CA TYR A 248 -20.26 -5.93 2.59
C TYR A 248 -20.00 -5.90 4.09
N LYS A 249 -21.01 -5.51 4.85
CA LYS A 249 -20.93 -5.36 6.30
C LYS A 249 -21.84 -6.35 7.02
N PRO A 250 -21.54 -6.65 8.30
CA PRO A 250 -22.42 -7.43 9.15
C PRO A 250 -23.80 -6.76 9.25
N TRP A 251 -24.85 -7.53 8.99
CA TRP A 251 -26.26 -7.06 8.98
C TRP A 251 -26.73 -6.45 10.30
N GLY A 252 -26.07 -6.75 11.44
CA GLY A 252 -26.39 -6.16 12.74
C GLY A 252 -26.23 -4.63 12.81
N VAL A 253 -25.55 -4.04 11.82
CA VAL A 253 -25.49 -2.59 11.64
C VAL A 253 -26.81 -2.00 11.13
N ASP A 254 -27.59 -2.77 10.38
CA ASP A 254 -28.85 -2.34 9.74
C ASP A 254 -30.08 -2.53 10.65
N GLU A 255 -29.94 -3.13 11.84
CA GLU A 255 -31.04 -3.47 12.77
C GLU A 255 -31.30 -2.42 13.87
N ALA A 256 -30.95 -1.14 13.65
CA ALA A 256 -31.23 -0.02 14.57
C ALA A 256 -30.52 -0.05 15.93
N GLN A 257 -29.35 -0.72 16.04
CA GLN A 257 -28.45 -0.51 17.17
C GLN A 257 -27.82 0.88 17.07
N LEU A 258 -27.91 1.69 18.14
CA LEU A 258 -27.30 3.02 18.18
C LEU A 258 -25.76 2.94 18.21
N ASP A 259 -25.25 1.92 18.89
CA ASP A 259 -23.82 1.69 19.06
C ASP A 259 -23.48 0.22 18.78
N PHE A 260 -22.25 -0.05 18.33
CA PHE A 260 -21.75 -1.40 18.04
C PHE A 260 -20.43 -1.70 18.75
N ASP A 261 -20.12 -2.99 18.90
CA ASP A 261 -18.79 -3.46 19.37
C ASP A 261 -17.82 -3.49 18.17
N PRO A 262 -16.79 -2.61 18.14
CA PRO A 262 -15.90 -2.50 17.00
C PRO A 262 -15.05 -3.75 16.76
N PHE A 263 -14.68 -4.47 17.82
CA PHE A 263 -13.91 -5.70 17.67
C PHE A 263 -14.78 -6.81 17.08
N ALA A 264 -16.02 -6.95 17.56
CA ALA A 264 -16.96 -7.93 17.01
C ALA A 264 -17.30 -7.62 15.54
N PHE A 265 -17.37 -6.33 15.18
CA PHE A 265 -17.57 -5.89 13.82
C PHE A 265 -16.43 -6.31 12.89
N ASP A 266 -15.17 -6.06 13.26
CA ASP A 266 -14.00 -6.50 12.48
C ASP A 266 -13.97 -8.02 12.30
N VAL A 267 -14.28 -8.78 13.35
CA VAL A 267 -14.36 -10.25 13.30
C VAL A 267 -15.46 -10.71 12.34
N ALA A 268 -16.61 -10.03 12.33
CA ALA A 268 -17.70 -10.36 11.42
C ALA A 268 -17.39 -9.98 9.96
N CYS A 269 -16.72 -8.84 9.71
CA CYS A 269 -16.19 -8.47 8.39
C CYS A 269 -15.20 -9.51 7.86
N LEU A 270 -14.28 -9.98 8.72
CA LEU A 270 -13.35 -11.05 8.39
C LEU A 270 -14.09 -12.37 8.07
N GLY A 271 -15.12 -12.71 8.83
CA GLY A 271 -15.97 -13.86 8.57
C GLY A 271 -16.67 -13.78 7.20
N ILE A 272 -17.21 -12.61 6.84
CA ILE A 272 -17.81 -12.38 5.52
C ILE A 272 -16.77 -12.57 4.41
N SER A 273 -15.58 -11.99 4.55
CA SER A 273 -14.48 -12.17 3.59
C SER A 273 -14.10 -13.65 3.45
N PHE A 274 -14.03 -14.40 4.55
CA PHE A 274 -13.77 -15.84 4.49
C PHE A 274 -14.88 -16.62 3.79
N CYS A 275 -16.14 -16.28 4.04
CA CYS A 275 -17.26 -16.89 3.32
C CYS A 275 -17.16 -16.63 1.81
N GLN A 276 -16.92 -15.38 1.40
CA GLN A 276 -16.80 -15.01 -0.01
C GLN A 276 -15.66 -15.71 -0.74
N ASN A 277 -14.57 -16.00 -0.05
CA ASN A 277 -13.36 -16.57 -0.65
C ASN A 277 -13.22 -18.09 -0.51
N PHE A 278 -13.83 -18.68 0.53
CA PHE A 278 -13.57 -20.08 0.90
C PHE A 278 -14.83 -20.94 1.10
N GLN A 279 -16.03 -20.35 1.18
CA GLN A 279 -17.24 -21.18 1.12
C GLN A 279 -17.48 -21.60 -0.33
N LEU A 280 -16.97 -22.79 -0.64
CA LEU A 280 -17.36 -23.54 -1.82
C LEU A 280 -18.84 -23.96 -1.64
N LEU A 281 -19.72 -23.41 -2.47
CA LEU A 281 -21.01 -24.05 -2.78
C LEU A 281 -20.79 -25.13 -3.84
#